data_AF-A0A0E3WQA3-F1
#
_entry.id   AF-A0A0E3WQA3-F1
#
_cell.length_a   1.000
_cell.length_b   1.000
_cell.length_c   1.000
_cell.angle_alpha   90.00
_cell.angle_beta   90.00
_cell.angle_gamma   90.00
#
_symmetry.space_group_name_H-M   'P 1'
#
loop_
_entity.id
_entity.type
_entity.pdbx_description
1 polymer ?
#
loop_
_entity_poly.entity_id
_entity_poly.type
_entity_poly.pdbx_seq_one_letter_code
_entity_poly.pdbx_strand_id
1 'polypeptide(L)' 'MRSAKIENKLPSFFPEIIKYKSTAIMYMATEYEKELMEPEIKPEFVEKAQETMKQEPIDVGTVENWKKMLNC' A
#
# COMPACT_ATOMS: atom_id res chain seq x y z
N MET A 1 38.97 -16.16 -42.86
CA MET A 1 38.28 -16.24 -41.55
C MET A 1 39.06 -15.45 -40.52
N ARG A 2 38.49 -14.36 -39.98
CA ARG A 2 38.94 -13.74 -38.72
C ARG A 2 37.68 -13.35 -37.96
N SER A 3 37.24 -14.23 -37.08
CA SER A 3 36.10 -13.97 -36.19
C SER A 3 36.55 -12.96 -35.14
N ALA A 4 36.06 -11.72 -35.22
CA ALA A 4 36.23 -10.75 -34.16
C ALA A 4 35.36 -11.18 -32.96
N LYS A 5 36.02 -11.55 -31.86
CA LYS A 5 35.37 -11.77 -30.56
C LYS A 5 34.92 -10.40 -30.06
N ILE A 6 33.64 -10.08 -30.23
CA ILE A 6 33.01 -8.94 -29.55
C ILE A 6 32.87 -9.37 -28.10
N GLU A 7 33.84 -9.00 -27.26
CA GLU A 7 33.68 -9.08 -25.82
C GLU A 7 32.58 -8.10 -25.42
N ASN A 8 31.37 -8.62 -25.20
CA ASN A 8 30.25 -7.91 -24.58
C ASN A 8 30.60 -7.62 -23.12
N LYS A 9 31.47 -6.63 -22.90
CA LYS A 9 31.68 -6.07 -21.57
C LYS A 9 30.51 -5.13 -21.31
N LEU A 10 29.54 -5.59 -20.51
CA LEU A 10 28.46 -4.74 -20.01
C LEU A 10 29.07 -3.42 -19.52
N PRO A 11 28.56 -2.25 -19.96
CA PRO A 11 29.19 -0.98 -19.60
C PRO A 11 29.25 -0.86 -18.08
N SER A 12 30.44 -0.54 -17.56
CA SER A 12 30.71 -0.41 -16.12
C SER A 12 29.85 0.64 -15.40
N PHE A 13 29.05 1.40 -16.16
CA PHE A 13 28.15 2.44 -15.71
C PHE A 13 26.76 1.92 -15.26
N PHE A 14 26.33 0.74 -15.74
CA PHE A 14 25.06 0.13 -15.34
C PHE A 14 24.89 -0.19 -13.84
N PRO A 15 25.91 -0.71 -13.12
CA PRO A 15 25.75 -1.06 -11.71
C PRO A 15 25.54 0.17 -10.80
N GLU A 16 26.09 1.33 -11.16
CA GLU A 16 25.96 2.56 -10.36
C GLU A 16 24.55 3.15 -10.45
N ILE A 17 23.93 3.14 -11.63
CA ILE A 17 22.55 3.62 -11.82
C ILE A 17 21.57 2.78 -11.00
N ILE A 18 21.73 1.45 -11.00
CA ILE A 18 20.86 0.54 -10.23
C ILE A 18 21.00 0.84 -8.75
N LYS A 19 22.24 0.99 -8.26
CA LYS A 19 22.52 1.31 -6.86
C LYS A 19 21.84 2.62 -6.43
N TYR A 20 21.97 3.68 -7.23
CA TYR A 20 21.36 4.98 -6.92
C TYR A 20 19.83 4.90 -6.88
N LYS A 21 19.21 4.24 -7.87
CA LYS A 21 17.76 4.06 -7.91
C LYS A 21 17.26 3.23 -6.72
N SER A 22 17.95 2.15 -6.37
CA SER A 22 17.62 1.34 -5.20
C SER A 22 17.75 2.14 -3.91
N THR A 23 18.80 2.97 -3.76
CA THR A 23 18.97 3.84 -2.58
C THR A 23 17.83 4.86 -2.47
N ALA A 24 17.41 5.48 -3.58
CA ALA A 24 16.29 6.42 -3.58
C ALA A 24 14.97 5.75 -3.18
N ILE A 25 14.70 4.53 -3.67
CA ILE A 25 13.50 3.77 -3.31
C ILE A 25 13.52 3.42 -1.82
N MET A 26 14.64 2.94 -1.29
CA MET A 26 14.76 2.57 0.11
C MET A 26 14.60 3.80 1.02
N TYR A 27 15.17 4.95 0.64
CA TYR A 27 14.98 6.20 1.35
C TYR A 27 13.51 6.61 1.41
N MET A 28 12.82 6.61 0.26
CA MET A 28 11.38 6.91 0.21
C MET A 28 10.57 5.94 1.08
N ALA A 29 10.83 4.63 0.99
CA ALA A 29 10.14 3.62 1.78
C ALA A 29 10.34 3.83 3.30
N THR A 30 11.55 4.19 3.71
CA THR A 30 11.85 4.50 5.12
C THR A 30 11.15 5.76 5.60
N GLU A 31 11.00 6.79 4.76
CA GLU A 31 10.24 7.99 5.13
C GLU A 31 8.74 7.70 5.23
N TYR A 32 8.16 6.91 4.31
CA TYR A 32 6.78 6.42 4.39
C TYR A 32 6.52 5.48 5.58
N GLU A 33 7.54 4.81 6.11
CA GLU A 33 7.41 3.97 7.31
C GLU A 33 7.38 4.81 8.61
N LYS A 34 8.09 5.95 8.63
CA LYS A 34 8.14 6.85 9.79
C LYS A 34 6.91 7.75 9.91
N GLU A 35 6.36 8.20 8.79
CA GLU A 35 5.05 8.86 8.76
C GLU A 35 3.99 7.76 8.91
N LEU A 36 3.48 7.58 10.13
CA LEU A 36 2.38 6.67 10.45
C LEU A 36 1.36 6.61 9.30
N MET A 37 1.28 5.43 8.69
CA MET A 37 0.37 5.04 7.61
C MET A 37 -1.09 5.00 8.08
N GLU A 38 -1.57 6.05 8.73
CA GLU A 38 -3.00 6.31 8.83
C GLU A 38 -3.36 7.10 7.57
N PRO A 39 -3.89 6.44 6.52
CA PRO A 39 -4.37 7.18 5.37
C PRO A 39 -5.38 8.21 5.88
N GLU A 40 -5.30 9.43 5.37
CA GLU A 40 -6.31 10.44 5.65
C GLU A 40 -7.70 9.82 5.42
N ILE A 41 -8.55 9.85 6.44
CA ILE A 41 -9.88 9.29 6.34
C ILE A 41 -10.62 10.12 5.29
N LYS A 42 -10.98 9.46 4.19
CA LYS A 42 -11.72 10.15 3.13
C LYS A 42 -13.04 10.70 3.71
N PRO A 43 -13.47 11.90 3.30
CA PRO A 43 -14.61 12.59 3.93
C PRO A 43 -15.89 11.75 3.93
N GLU A 44 -16.12 10.89 2.93
CA GLU A 44 -17.29 10.02 2.87
C GLU A 44 -17.39 9.02 4.03
N PHE A 45 -16.25 8.60 4.61
CA PHE A 45 -16.25 7.70 5.76
C PHE A 45 -16.52 8.46 7.06
N VAL A 46 -16.08 9.73 7.14
CA VAL A 46 -16.38 10.61 8.27
C VAL A 46 -17.87 10.92 8.31
N GLU A 47 -18.47 11.28 7.18
CA GLU A 47 -19.92 11.55 7.07
C GLU A 47 -20.75 10.33 7.47
N LYS A 48 -20.42 9.14 6.94
CA LYS A 48 -21.10 7.89 7.32
C LYS A 48 -20.97 7.57 8.80
N ALA A 49 -19.80 7.77 9.40
CA ALA A 49 -19.61 7.54 10.83
C ALA A 49 -20.50 8.50 11.65
N GLN A 50 -20.55 9.78 11.27
CA GLN A 50 -21.41 10.77 11.92
C GLN A 50 -22.90 10.45 11.78
N GLU A 51 -23.34 9.96 10.61
CA GLU A 51 -24.72 9.50 10.39
C GLU A 51 -25.04 8.27 11.24
N THR A 52 -24.12 7.30 11.31
CA THR A 52 -24.28 6.08 12.12
C THR A 52 -24.39 6.42 13.61
N MET A 53 -23.60 7.38 14.11
CA MET A 53 -23.65 7.83 15.51
C MET A 53 -24.98 8.51 15.89
N LYS A 54 -25.74 9.04 14.93
CA LYS A 54 -27.06 9.65 15.17
C LYS A 54 -28.17 8.61 15.25
N GLN A 55 -27.95 7.41 14.73
CA GLN A 55 -28.93 6.33 14.73
C GLN A 55 -28.86 5.55 16.05
N GLU A 56 -29.99 5.00 16.49
CA GLU A 56 -30.01 4.13 17.67
C GLU A 56 -29.28 2.82 17.36
N PRO A 57 -28.32 2.40 18.21
CA PRO A 57 -27.61 1.15 18.00
C PRO A 57 -28.56 -0.04 18.24
N ILE A 58 -28.47 -1.04 17.36
CA ILE A 58 -29.21 -2.29 17.49
C ILE A 58 -28.30 -3.31 18.16
N ASP A 59 -28.73 -3.86 19.30
CA ASP A 59 -28.04 -5.00 19.92
C ASP A 59 -28.42 -6.29 19.20
N VAL A 60 -27.43 -6.90 18.54
CA VAL A 60 -27.58 -8.15 17.77
C VAL A 60 -27.09 -9.38 18.54
N GLY A 61 -26.38 -9.18 19.66
CA GLY A 61 -25.83 -10.25 20.49
C GLY A 61 -24.75 -11.10 19.80
N THR A 62 -25.16 -12.08 19.00
CA THR A 62 -24.27 -13.08 18.36
C THR A 62 -24.15 -12.88 16.86
N VAL A 63 -23.07 -13.37 16.26
CA VAL A 63 -22.85 -13.30 14.80
C VAL A 63 -23.92 -14.09 14.04
N GLU A 64 -24.41 -15.20 14.59
CA GLU A 64 -25.49 -16.00 14.01
C GLU A 64 -26.80 -15.22 13.93
N ASN A 65 -27.12 -14.43 14.96
CA ASN A 65 -28.30 -13.58 14.96
C ASN A 65 -28.17 -12.43 13.95
N TRP A 66 -26.98 -11.84 13.84
CA TRP A 66 -26.69 -10.81 12.85
C TRP A 66 -26.90 -11.31 11.41
N LYS A 67 -26.42 -12.51 11.08
CA LYS A 67 -26.61 -13.13 9.76
C LYS A 67 -28.08 -13.33 9.41
N LYS A 68 -28.89 -13.81 10.37
CA LYS A 68 -30.35 -13.97 10.19
C LYS A 68 -31.05 -12.65 9.86
N MET A 69 -30.61 -11.53 10.44
CA MET A 69 -31.18 -10.21 10.17
C MET A 69 -30.81 -9.67 8.78
N LEU A 70 -29.65 -10.05 8.25
CA LEU A 70 -29.16 -9.61 6.94
C LEU A 70 -29.63 -10.48 5.77
N ASN A 71 -30.45 -11.51 6.00
CA ASN A 71 -30.83 -12.51 4.98
C ASN A 71 -29.61 -13.07 4.20
N CYS A 72 -28.49 -13.26 4.89
CA CYS A 72 -27.22 -13.76 4.34
C CYS A 72 -26.84 -15.13 4.92
#